data_AF-A0A8S3XUS3-F1
#
_entry.id   AF-A0A8S3XUS3-F1
#
_cell.length_a   1.000
_cell.length_b   1.000
_cell.length_c   1.000
_cell.angle_alpha   90.00
_cell.angle_beta   90.00
_cell.angle_gamma   90.00
#
_symmetry.space_group_name_H-M   'P 1'
#
loop_
_entity.id
_entity.type
_entity.pdbx_description
1 polymer ?
#
loop_
_entity_poly.entity_id
_entity_poly.type
_entity_poly.pdbx_seq_one_letter_code
_entity_poly.pdbx_strand_id
1 'polypeptide(L)'
;MGGVDRFDENVDSMRVALQGKKWWFPLFAFGLDAACQNAWLIKRQSDNNWSYCDFRRNVVTTYLAMYGKPTTRNSACGALLQLRVPNEVRNAGTADDHAQVVCSQRRCGYCHQRTRKNVQ
;
A
#
# COMPACT_ATOMS: atom_id res chain seq x y z
N MET A 1 -3.39 -2.75 -37.73
CA MET A 1 -3.58 -1.44 -37.06
C MET A 1 -3.91 -1.62 -35.57
N GLY A 2 -3.16 -2.42 -34.80
CA GLY A 2 -3.54 -2.76 -33.41
C GLY A 2 -2.63 -2.19 -32.32
N GLY A 3 -1.66 -1.35 -32.67
CA GLY A 3 -0.70 -0.81 -31.70
C GLY A 3 -1.34 0.19 -30.74
N VAL A 4 -2.19 1.06 -31.27
CA VAL A 4 -2.94 2.07 -30.49
C VAL A 4 -4.03 1.39 -29.66
N ASP A 5 -4.83 0.49 -30.25
CA ASP A 5 -5.88 -0.22 -29.53
C ASP A 5 -5.33 -1.03 -28.34
N ARG A 6 -4.19 -1.72 -28.54
CA ARG A 6 -3.52 -2.44 -27.45
C ARG A 6 -2.95 -1.49 -26.40
N PHE A 7 -2.51 -0.30 -26.80
CA PHE A 7 -2.02 0.68 -25.85
C PHE A 7 -3.17 1.19 -24.96
N ASP A 8 -4.30 1.54 -25.57
CA ASP A 8 -5.48 2.01 -24.85
C ASP A 8 -6.04 0.94 -23.91
N GLU A 9 -6.10 -0.32 -24.35
CA GLU A 9 -6.50 -1.46 -23.50
C GLU A 9 -5.56 -1.64 -22.30
N ASN A 10 -4.25 -1.55 -22.52
CA ASN A 10 -3.27 -1.68 -21.44
C ASN A 10 -3.37 -0.52 -20.44
N VAL A 11 -3.59 0.71 -20.91
CA VAL A 11 -3.77 1.88 -20.03
C VAL A 11 -5.06 1.74 -19.24
N ASP A 12 -6.15 1.33 -19.87
CA ASP A 12 -7.45 1.17 -19.21
C ASP A 12 -7.42 0.09 -18.10
N SER A 13 -6.69 -1.01 -18.33
CA SER A 13 -6.57 -2.14 -17.38
C SER A 13 -6.08 -1.75 -15.98
N MET A 14 -5.34 -0.65 -15.86
CA MET A 14 -4.71 -0.18 -14.63
C MET A 14 -5.05 1.27 -14.29
N ARG A 15 -6.00 1.86 -15.02
CA ARG A 15 -6.40 3.25 -14.86
C ARG A 15 -7.04 3.46 -13.51
N VAL A 16 -6.61 4.51 -12.80
CA VAL A 16 -7.30 4.94 -11.57
C VAL A 16 -8.39 5.91 -11.98
N ALA A 17 -9.66 5.53 -11.79
CA ALA A 17 -10.80 6.38 -12.09
C ALA A 17 -10.93 7.52 -11.06
N LEU A 18 -10.11 8.56 -11.23
CA LEU A 18 -10.19 9.79 -10.45
C LEU A 18 -11.18 10.75 -11.13
N GLN A 19 -12.33 10.97 -10.50
CA GLN A 19 -13.33 11.92 -10.99
C GLN A 19 -13.03 13.32 -10.47
N GLY A 20 -12.44 14.15 -11.33
CA GLY A 20 -12.25 15.58 -11.08
C GLY A 20 -13.37 16.41 -11.70
N LYS A 21 -13.76 17.52 -11.05
CA LYS A 21 -14.71 18.50 -11.63
C LYS A 21 -14.13 19.32 -12.79
N LYS A 22 -12.81 19.25 -12.99
CA LYS A 22 -12.09 20.02 -14.00
C LYS A 22 -11.95 19.19 -15.28
N TRP A 23 -12.39 19.74 -16.41
CA TRP A 23 -12.37 19.07 -17.72
C TRP A 23 -10.97 18.63 -18.19
N TRP A 24 -9.92 19.34 -17.77
CA TRP A 24 -8.53 19.02 -18.13
C TRP A 24 -7.94 17.89 -17.30
N PHE A 25 -8.52 17.60 -16.13
CA PHE A 25 -7.97 16.62 -15.19
C PHE A 25 -7.92 15.19 -15.76
N PRO A 26 -8.95 14.70 -16.48
CA PRO A 26 -8.87 13.43 -17.20
C PRO A 26 -7.71 13.35 -18.21
N LEU A 27 -7.39 14.45 -18.91
CA LEU A 27 -6.27 14.50 -19.86
C LEU A 27 -4.93 14.41 -19.14
N PHE A 28 -4.79 15.13 -18.02
CA PHE A 28 -3.60 15.07 -17.19
C PHE A 28 -3.36 13.67 -16.60
N ALA A 29 -4.42 13.07 -16.04
CA ALA A 29 -4.35 11.72 -15.48
C ALA A 29 -3.99 10.68 -16.55
N PHE A 30 -4.60 10.76 -17.74
CA PHE A 30 -4.26 9.90 -18.87
C PHE A 30 -2.78 10.04 -19.27
N GLY A 31 -2.25 11.27 -19.31
CA GLY A 31 -0.83 11.50 -19.61
C GLY A 31 0.13 10.82 -18.62
N LEU A 32 -0.21 10.80 -17.33
CA LEU A 32 0.57 10.10 -16.31
C LEU A 32 0.53 8.58 -16.48
N ASP A 33 -0.66 8.02 -16.71
CA ASP A 33 -0.81 6.57 -16.92
C ASP A 33 -0.11 6.12 -18.22
N ALA A 34 -0.20 6.91 -19.29
CA ALA A 34 0.51 6.69 -20.55
C ALA A 34 2.04 6.73 -20.38
N ALA A 35 2.56 7.70 -19.63
CA ALA A 35 3.99 7.81 -19.34
C ALA A 35 4.48 6.60 -18.52
N CYS A 36 3.70 6.15 -17.53
CA CYS A 36 4.03 4.95 -16.74
C CYS A 36 4.07 3.69 -17.61
N GLN A 37 3.11 3.52 -18.53
CA GLN A 37 3.07 2.38 -19.44
C GLN A 37 4.30 2.35 -20.36
N ASN A 38 4.68 3.49 -20.93
CA ASN A 38 5.87 3.60 -21.78
C ASN A 38 7.16 3.35 -21.00
N ALA A 39 7.28 3.87 -19.78
CA ALA A 39 8.43 3.62 -18.92
C ALA A 39 8.55 2.13 -18.56
N TRP A 40 7.43 1.44 -18.33
CA TRP A 40 7.41 0.00 -18.10
C TRP A 40 7.89 -0.79 -19.32
N LEU A 41 7.47 -0.40 -20.54
CA LEU A 41 7.94 -1.03 -21.77
C LEU A 41 9.46 -0.91 -21.93
N ILE A 42 10.03 0.25 -21.65
CA ILE A 42 11.50 0.46 -21.65
C ILE A 42 12.16 -0.42 -20.59
N LYS A 43 11.60 -0.48 -19.37
CA LYS A 43 12.15 -1.32 -18.29
C LYS A 43 12.11 -2.80 -18.65
N ARG A 44 11.07 -3.24 -19.36
CA ARG A 44 10.89 -4.62 -19.82
C ARG A 44 11.91 -5.03 -20.88
N GLN A 45 12.42 -4.09 -21.68
CA GLN A 45 13.49 -4.34 -22.66
C GLN A 45 14.85 -4.59 -22.01
N SER A 46 15.05 -4.17 -20.76
CA SER A 46 16.35 -4.15 -20.06
C SER A 46 16.52 -5.31 -19.05
N ASP A 47 15.86 -6.45 -19.23
CA ASP A 47 15.87 -7.62 -18.30
C ASP A 47 15.21 -7.38 -16.94
N ASN A 48 13.89 -7.51 -16.87
CA ASN A 48 13.20 -7.82 -15.61
C ASN A 48 11.80 -8.43 -15.84
N ASN A 49 11.51 -9.53 -15.14
CA ASN A 49 10.18 -10.14 -15.00
C ASN A 49 9.30 -9.33 -14.04
N TRP A 50 9.21 -8.02 -14.22
CA TRP A 50 8.34 -7.19 -13.40
C TRP A 50 6.95 -7.12 -14.01
N SER A 51 5.95 -7.53 -13.24
CA SER A 51 4.56 -7.23 -13.58
C SER A 51 4.39 -5.71 -13.61
N TYR A 52 3.46 -5.22 -14.45
CA TYR A 52 3.18 -3.79 -14.53
C TYR A 52 2.72 -3.22 -13.17
N CYS A 53 2.02 -4.03 -12.37
CA CYS A 53 1.64 -3.69 -10.99
C CYS A 53 2.86 -3.40 -10.11
N ASP A 54 3.87 -4.27 -10.16
CA ASP A 54 5.07 -4.16 -9.32
C ASP A 54 5.93 -2.98 -9.73
N PHE A 55 6.00 -2.70 -11.04
CA PHE A 55 6.64 -1.50 -11.54
C PHE A 55 5.98 -0.23 -10.99
N ARG A 56 4.66 -0.11 -11.08
CA ARG A 56 3.93 1.07 -10.53
C ARG A 56 4.11 1.20 -9.02
N ARG A 57 4.06 0.09 -8.27
CA ARG A 57 4.31 0.09 -6.82
C ARG A 57 5.70 0.62 -6.49
N ASN A 58 6.73 0.17 -7.22
CA ASN A 58 8.10 0.63 -7.02
C ASN A 58 8.23 2.13 -7.31
N VAL A 59 7.68 2.59 -8.42
CA VAL A 59 7.66 4.02 -8.80
C VAL A 59 7.03 4.85 -7.69
N VAL A 60 5.81 4.49 -7.25
CA VAL A 60 5.10 5.21 -6.17
C VAL A 60 5.90 5.19 -4.87
N THR A 61 6.46 4.05 -4.47
CA THR A 61 7.24 3.92 -3.23
C THR A 61 8.49 4.79 -3.28
N THR A 62 9.17 4.84 -4.42
CA THR A 62 10.37 5.66 -4.63
C THR A 62 10.03 7.15 -4.53
N TYR A 63 8.98 7.61 -5.21
CA TYR A 63 8.53 9.01 -5.12
C TYR A 63 8.04 9.39 -3.72
N LEU A 64 7.34 8.49 -3.03
CA LEU A 64 6.91 8.72 -1.65
C LEU A 64 8.11 8.76 -0.69
N ALA A 65 9.16 7.96 -0.91
CA ALA A 65 10.36 8.03 -0.10
C ALA A 65 11.15 9.33 -0.31
N MET A 66 11.19 9.83 -1.54
CA MET A 66 11.95 11.05 -1.91
C MET A 66 11.23 12.34 -1.52
N TYR A 67 9.92 12.42 -1.77
CA TYR A 67 9.13 13.66 -1.64
C TYR A 67 7.97 13.56 -0.66
N GLY A 68 7.75 12.38 -0.07
CA GLY A 68 6.71 12.18 0.93
C GLY A 68 6.99 13.03 2.16
N LYS A 69 5.98 13.79 2.58
CA LYS A 69 6.01 14.41 3.89
C LYS A 69 5.74 13.31 4.92
N PRO A 70 6.52 13.21 6.02
CA PRO A 70 6.13 12.33 7.11
C PRO A 70 4.73 12.74 7.55
N THR A 71 3.85 11.76 7.72
CA THR A 71 2.50 12.04 8.23
C THR A 71 2.65 12.78 9.54
N THR A 72 2.16 14.02 9.64
CA THR A 72 2.00 14.71 10.91
C THR A 72 0.99 13.89 11.69
N ARG A 73 1.50 13.04 12.60
CA ARG A 73 0.68 12.14 13.41
C ARG A 73 -0.22 12.98 14.31
N ASN A 74 -1.40 13.33 13.83
CA ASN A 74 -2.51 13.66 14.72
C ASN A 74 -2.97 12.34 15.32
N SER A 75 -2.49 12.10 16.54
CA SER A 75 -2.83 11.00 17.43
C SER A 75 -4.32 10.64 17.40
N ALA A 76 -4.71 9.62 16.63
CA ALA A 76 -5.97 8.89 16.86
C ALA A 76 -6.07 7.60 16.03
N CYS A 77 -5.50 7.52 14.83
CA CYS A 77 -5.69 6.35 13.97
C CYS A 77 -4.36 5.81 13.42
N GLY A 78 -4.04 4.58 13.84
CA GLY A 78 -3.16 3.66 13.10
C GLY A 78 -1.69 4.04 12.95
N ALA A 79 -0.90 3.94 14.02
CA ALA A 79 0.51 3.58 13.80
C ALA A 79 0.53 2.20 13.11
N LEU A 80 1.40 2.00 12.12
CA LEU A 80 1.67 0.65 11.59
C LEU A 80 1.96 -0.27 12.78
N LEU A 81 1.28 -1.42 12.87
CA LEU A 81 1.45 -2.40 13.96
C LEU A 81 2.93 -2.71 14.26
N GLN A 82 3.76 -2.68 13.22
CA GLN A 82 5.22 -2.87 13.25
C GLN A 82 5.98 -1.85 14.12
N LEU A 83 5.45 -0.63 14.31
CA LEU A 83 6.07 0.41 15.13
C LEU A 83 5.59 0.39 16.58
N ARG A 84 4.56 -0.41 16.91
CA ARG A 84 3.91 -0.41 18.22
C ARG A 84 4.42 -1.53 19.15
N VAL A 85 4.89 -2.65 18.59
CA VAL A 85 5.42 -3.81 19.31
C VAL A 85 6.83 -4.11 18.80
N PRO A 86 7.86 -4.22 19.67
CA PRO A 86 9.20 -4.64 19.27
C PRO A 86 9.19 -6.01 18.58
N ASN A 87 10.02 -6.17 17.54
CA ASN A 87 10.12 -7.41 16.77
C ASN A 87 10.49 -8.63 17.63
N GLU A 88 11.26 -8.41 18.69
CA GLU A 88 11.62 -9.43 19.67
C GLU A 88 10.37 -10.06 20.28
N VAL A 89 9.41 -9.25 20.73
CA VAL A 89 8.15 -9.74 21.33
C VAL A 89 7.18 -10.29 20.28
N ARG A 90 7.25 -9.80 19.05
CA ARG A 90 6.47 -10.37 17.94
C ARG A 90 6.94 -11.77 17.55
N ASN A 91 8.22 -12.07 17.77
CA ASN A 91 8.89 -13.29 17.35
C ASN A 91 9.29 -14.19 18.55
N ALA A 92 8.91 -13.83 19.79
CA ALA A 92 9.46 -14.38 21.03
C ALA A 92 8.93 -15.76 21.47
N GLY A 93 7.86 -16.30 20.89
CA GLY A 93 7.28 -17.53 21.43
C GLY A 93 6.33 -18.22 20.48
N THR A 94 6.32 -19.55 20.60
CA THR A 94 5.53 -20.57 19.90
C THR A 94 4.13 -20.10 19.53
N ALA A 95 3.60 -20.56 18.39
CA ALA A 95 2.35 -20.15 17.75
C ALA A 95 1.08 -20.08 18.66
N ASP A 96 1.17 -20.56 19.90
CA ASP A 96 0.12 -20.63 20.90
C ASP A 96 0.12 -19.47 21.92
N ASP A 97 1.19 -18.66 22.04
CA ASP A 97 1.29 -17.61 23.07
C ASP A 97 0.53 -16.30 22.71
N HIS A 98 0.01 -16.20 21.48
CA HIS A 98 -0.67 -14.99 20.98
C HIS A 98 -2.07 -15.22 20.38
N ALA A 99 -2.60 -16.44 20.47
CA ALA A 99 -4.03 -16.70 20.26
C ALA A 99 -4.65 -17.02 21.63
N GLN A 100 -5.79 -16.46 22.06
CA GLN A 100 -7.06 -16.46 21.34
C GLN A 100 -7.97 -15.27 21.73
N VAL A 101 -8.77 -14.86 20.74
CA VAL A 101 -10.04 -14.11 20.86
C VAL A 101 -10.98 -14.89 21.80
N VAL A 102 -11.58 -14.30 22.84
CA VAL A 102 -12.91 -13.65 22.80
C VAL A 102 -12.86 -12.31 23.52
N CYS A 103 -13.34 -11.24 22.88
CA CYS A 103 -13.20 -9.87 23.37
C CYS A 103 -14.54 -9.10 23.45
N SER A 104 -14.87 -8.59 24.64
CA SER A 104 -15.42 -7.24 24.80
C SER A 104 -14.56 -6.48 25.83
N GLN A 105 -14.39 -5.17 25.55
CA GLN A 105 -13.41 -4.16 26.02
C GLN A 105 -11.89 -4.38 25.75
N ARG A 106 -11.24 -3.32 25.23
CA ARG A 106 -9.96 -3.30 24.48
C ARG A 106 -8.73 -2.96 25.34
N ARG A 107 -7.52 -3.12 24.79
CA ARG A 107 -6.72 -4.36 24.83
C ARG A 107 -5.29 -4.07 24.43
N CYS A 108 -4.43 -4.90 25.02
CA CYS A 108 -3.00 -4.84 24.98
C CYS A 108 -2.38 -4.85 23.58
N GLY A 109 -1.21 -4.24 23.41
CA GLY A 109 -0.45 -4.21 22.17
C GLY A 109 0.93 -3.60 22.38
N TYR A 110 1.43 -3.53 23.62
CA TYR A 110 2.36 -4.52 24.14
C TYR A 110 1.97 -5.11 25.52
N CYS A 111 1.32 -4.29 26.34
CA CYS A 111 0.57 -4.71 27.54
C CYS A 111 -0.73 -3.90 27.75
N HIS A 112 -1.17 -2.97 26.85
CA HIS A 112 -2.40 -2.10 26.92
C HIS A 112 -3.71 -2.74 27.52
N GLN A 113 -3.71 -3.16 28.78
CA GLN A 113 -4.83 -3.81 29.44
C GLN A 113 -6.03 -2.82 29.45
N ARG A 114 -7.29 -3.26 29.34
CA ARG A 114 -7.96 -3.81 30.52
C ARG A 114 -8.35 -5.27 30.33
N THR A 115 -7.38 -6.14 30.55
CA THR A 115 -7.62 -7.52 30.99
C THR A 115 -7.93 -7.51 32.49
N ARG A 116 -8.99 -8.20 32.93
CA ARG A 116 -9.06 -9.32 33.92
C ARG A 116 -10.54 -9.77 34.01
N LYS A 117 -10.94 -10.99 34.39
CA LYS A 117 -10.30 -12.23 34.84
C LYS A 117 -10.94 -13.38 34.04
N ASN A 118 -10.19 -14.44 33.72
CA ASN A 118 -10.83 -15.75 33.68
C ASN A 118 -11.03 -16.17 35.14
N VAL A 119 -12.29 -16.21 35.57
CA VAL A 119 -12.72 -16.93 36.78
C VAL A 119 -13.06 -18.32 36.31
N GLN A 120 -12.19 -19.29 36.60
CA GLN A 120 -12.53 -20.70 36.78
C GLN A 120 -11.72 -21.21 37.96
#